data_AF-A0A1Q6Z968-F1
#
_entry.id   AF-A0A1Q6Z968-F1
#
_cell.length_a   1.000
_cell.length_b   1.000
_cell.length_c   1.000
_cell.angle_alpha   90.00
_cell.angle_beta   90.00
_cell.angle_gamma   90.00
#
_symmetry.space_group_name_H-M   'P 1'
#
loop_
_entity.id
_entity.type
_entity.pdbx_description
1 polymer ?
#
loop_
_entity_poly.entity_id
_entity_poly.type
_entity_poly.pdbx_seq_one_letter_code
_entity_poly.pdbx_strand_id
1 'polypeptide(L)'
;MIPRERVGVLIGPKGSVKSTIEQKLFVDLDIDSDTGCVYIGVKTSSPDPSSALRAKDLVLAIGRGFSPSRAFSLFNDDYSFDIVDLHDYFGKNEAEIRRVDGRIIGREGKARRNLEELTGTLISVSGHTVSIIGTFESVSMAKDALEKLIEGRQHGTVYKFLRKKRGQVKKEKALGLWEGSVTQLAKKS
;
A
#
# COMPACT_ATOMS: atom_id res chain seq x y z
N MET A 1 -11.62 10.42 3.03
CA MET A 1 -12.79 9.63 3.48
C MET A 1 -12.39 8.16 3.56
N ILE A 2 -12.86 7.47 4.59
CA ILE A 2 -12.71 6.02 4.78
C ILE A 2 -14.11 5.38 4.95
N PRO A 3 -14.27 4.06 4.73
CA PRO A 3 -15.53 3.38 5.01
C PRO A 3 -15.92 3.51 6.49
N ARG A 4 -17.23 3.66 6.76
CA ARG A 4 -17.76 3.93 8.12
C ARG A 4 -17.39 2.81 9.09
N GLU A 5 -17.46 1.57 8.65
CA GLU A 5 -17.08 0.38 9.41
C GLU A 5 -15.59 0.33 9.79
N ARG A 6 -14.76 1.18 9.16
CA ARG A 6 -13.32 1.30 9.45
C ARG A 6 -12.99 2.45 10.39
N VAL A 7 -13.94 3.35 10.68
CA VAL A 7 -13.74 4.46 11.63
C VAL A 7 -13.31 3.94 13.00
N GLY A 8 -14.01 2.94 13.53
CA GLY A 8 -13.66 2.35 14.83
C GLY A 8 -12.25 1.75 14.86
N VAL A 9 -11.76 1.22 13.73
CA VAL A 9 -10.40 0.68 13.61
C VAL A 9 -9.36 1.79 13.57
N LEU A 10 -9.66 2.91 12.90
CA LEU A 10 -8.80 4.09 12.86
C LEU A 10 -8.70 4.78 14.23
N ILE A 11 -9.80 4.87 14.97
CA ILE A 11 -9.80 5.43 16.33
C ILE A 11 -9.06 4.48 17.27
N GLY A 12 -9.40 3.18 17.22
CA GLY A 12 -8.85 2.15 18.09
C GLY A 12 -9.39 2.20 19.53
N PRO A 13 -9.12 1.17 20.35
CA PRO A 13 -9.58 1.12 21.74
C PRO A 13 -9.10 2.34 22.52
N LYS A 14 -10.04 3.11 23.09
CA LYS A 14 -9.76 4.36 23.83
C LYS A 14 -8.98 5.39 23.00
N GLY A 15 -9.10 5.38 21.67
CA GLY A 15 -8.39 6.32 20.80
C GLY A 15 -6.92 5.97 20.54
N SER A 16 -6.46 4.78 20.94
CA SER A 16 -5.03 4.43 20.91
C SER A 16 -4.37 4.52 19.54
N VAL A 17 -5.09 4.14 18.48
CA VAL A 17 -4.56 4.17 17.10
C VAL A 17 -4.47 5.62 16.62
N LYS A 18 -5.56 6.39 16.78
CA LYS A 18 -5.58 7.83 16.49
C LYS A 18 -4.43 8.55 17.19
N SER A 19 -4.31 8.40 18.51
CA SER A 19 -3.28 9.08 19.30
C SER A 19 -1.86 8.69 18.88
N THR A 20 -1.63 7.43 18.49
CA THR A 20 -0.33 6.99 17.98
C THR A 20 0.04 7.71 16.69
N ILE A 21 -0.92 7.84 15.75
CA ILE A 21 -0.71 8.53 14.48
C ILE A 21 -0.41 10.02 14.73
N GLU A 22 -1.24 10.67 15.55
CA GLU A 22 -1.10 12.09 15.90
C GLU A 22 0.25 12.42 16.54
N GLN A 23 0.73 11.55 17.43
CA GLN A 23 2.03 11.71 18.10
C GLN A 23 3.21 11.44 17.17
N LYS A 24 3.15 10.37 16.37
CA LYS A 24 4.27 9.97 15.50
C LYS A 24 4.46 10.88 14.31
N LEU A 25 3.38 11.44 13.78
CA LEU A 25 3.39 12.27 12.58
C LEU A 25 3.13 13.74 12.86
N PHE A 26 3.05 14.18 14.13
CA PHE A 26 2.82 15.58 14.49
C PHE A 26 1.59 16.18 13.78
N VAL A 27 0.48 15.42 13.78
CA VAL A 27 -0.80 15.85 13.21
C VAL A 27 -1.91 15.80 14.27
N ASP A 28 -3.04 16.42 13.96
CA ASP A 28 -4.33 16.23 14.62
C ASP A 28 -5.31 15.61 13.63
N LEU A 29 -6.04 14.59 14.07
CA LEU A 29 -7.05 13.90 13.28
C LEU A 29 -8.43 14.24 13.81
N ASP A 30 -9.23 14.93 13.01
CA ASP A 30 -10.66 15.10 13.27
C ASP A 30 -11.45 14.10 12.41
N ILE A 31 -12.21 13.22 13.07
CA ILE A 31 -12.83 12.05 12.45
C ILE A 31 -14.33 12.14 12.65
N ASP A 32 -15.04 12.43 11.55
CA ASP A 32 -16.48 12.35 11.50
C ASP A 32 -16.90 10.88 11.44
N SER A 33 -17.52 10.42 12.52
CA SER A 33 -17.92 9.01 12.67
C SER A 33 -19.15 8.64 11.84
N ASP A 34 -19.96 9.62 11.45
CA ASP A 34 -21.15 9.40 10.63
C ASP A 34 -20.80 9.32 9.16
N THR A 35 -19.86 10.14 8.68
CA THR A 35 -19.50 10.18 7.26
C THR A 35 -18.25 9.36 6.93
N GLY A 36 -17.37 9.11 7.90
CA GLY A 36 -16.03 8.57 7.65
C GLY A 36 -15.08 9.59 7.03
N CYS A 37 -15.43 10.88 7.05
CA CYS A 37 -14.52 11.96 6.71
C CYS A 37 -13.45 12.11 7.79
N VAL A 38 -12.20 12.33 7.34
CA VAL A 38 -11.06 12.52 8.23
C VAL A 38 -10.37 13.79 7.78
N TYR A 39 -10.33 14.79 8.65
CA TYR A 39 -9.58 16.02 8.48
C TYR A 39 -8.23 15.86 9.18
N ILE A 40 -7.16 16.28 8.49
CA ILE A 40 -5.78 16.14 8.96
C ILE A 40 -5.20 17.54 9.08
N GLY A 41 -4.97 17.98 10.31
CA GLY A 41 -4.27 19.23 10.62
C GLY A 41 -2.80 18.94 10.94
N VAL A 42 -1.87 19.67 10.31
CA VAL A 42 -0.44 19.58 10.66
C VAL A 42 -0.16 20.48 11.85
N LYS A 43 0.52 19.95 12.87
CA LYS A 43 0.94 20.76 14.02
C LYS A 43 2.06 21.70 13.62
N THR A 44 2.05 22.91 14.18
CA THR A 44 3.12 23.90 14.00
C THR A 44 4.49 23.39 14.46
N SER A 45 4.51 22.39 15.35
CA SER A 45 5.72 21.71 15.81
C SER A 45 6.21 20.59 14.90
N SER A 46 5.54 20.32 13.77
CA SER A 46 5.97 19.27 12.84
C SER A 46 7.33 19.62 12.24
N PRO A 47 8.36 18.76 12.40
CA PRO A 47 9.66 18.97 11.79
C PRO A 47 9.69 18.62 10.30
N ASP A 48 8.69 17.89 9.81
CA ASP A 48 8.61 17.35 8.46
C ASP A 48 7.39 17.93 7.70
N PRO A 49 7.58 18.54 6.51
CA PRO A 49 6.48 18.99 5.67
C PRO A 49 5.63 17.85 5.09
N SER A 50 6.14 16.61 5.08
CA SER A 50 5.46 15.43 4.54
C SER A 50 4.45 14.79 5.51
N SER A 51 4.43 15.23 6.78
CA SER A 51 3.59 14.69 7.85
C SER A 51 2.12 14.51 7.46
N ALA A 52 1.52 15.49 6.77
CA ALA A 52 0.14 15.40 6.30
C ALA A 52 -0.08 14.25 5.30
N LEU A 53 0.85 14.11 4.34
CA LEU A 53 0.78 13.08 3.30
C LEU A 53 0.91 11.69 3.92
N ARG A 54 1.86 11.52 4.83
CA ARG A 54 2.07 10.26 5.55
C ARG A 54 0.88 9.88 6.41
N ALA A 55 0.29 10.87 7.11
CA ALA A 55 -0.92 10.65 7.90
C ALA A 55 -2.09 10.25 7.02
N LYS A 56 -2.25 10.90 5.85
CA LYS A 56 -3.26 10.54 4.85
C LYS A 56 -3.07 9.10 4.38
N ASP A 57 -1.85 8.70 4.02
CA ASP A 57 -1.57 7.35 3.53
C ASP A 57 -1.87 6.28 4.58
N LEU A 58 -1.53 6.55 5.85
CA LEU A 58 -1.81 5.65 6.96
C LEU A 58 -3.32 5.54 7.24
N VAL A 59 -4.04 6.67 7.25
CA VAL A 59 -5.51 6.71 7.38
C VAL A 59 -6.16 5.91 6.26
N LEU A 60 -5.73 6.13 5.01
CA LEU A 60 -6.24 5.41 3.85
C LEU A 60 -5.90 3.92 3.93
N ALA A 61 -4.69 3.54 4.31
CA ALA A 61 -4.30 2.14 4.48
C ALA A 61 -5.22 1.42 5.46
N ILE A 62 -5.51 2.02 6.63
CA ILE A 62 -6.46 1.47 7.60
C ILE A 62 -7.87 1.42 7.00
N GLY A 63 -8.29 2.47 6.31
CA GLY A 63 -9.58 2.53 5.61
C GLY A 63 -9.73 1.45 4.53
N ARG A 64 -8.64 1.02 3.90
CA ARG A 64 -8.61 -0.02 2.86
C ARG A 64 -8.22 -1.41 3.37
N GLY A 65 -8.47 -1.66 4.65
CA GLY A 65 -8.46 -3.00 5.23
C GLY A 65 -7.17 -3.41 5.94
N PHE A 66 -6.10 -2.60 5.93
CA PHE A 66 -4.94 -2.90 6.77
C PHE A 66 -5.28 -2.83 8.26
N SER A 67 -4.74 -3.76 9.05
CA SER A 67 -4.73 -3.60 10.51
C SER A 67 -3.82 -2.43 10.89
N PRO A 68 -4.08 -1.75 12.04
CA PRO A 68 -3.19 -0.69 12.51
C PRO A 68 -1.72 -1.12 12.59
N SER A 69 -1.46 -2.32 13.12
CA SER A 69 -0.12 -2.90 13.21
C SER A 69 0.60 -3.02 11.87
N ARG A 70 -0.12 -3.30 10.78
CA ARG A 70 0.46 -3.41 9.44
C ARG A 70 0.60 -2.03 8.81
N ALA A 71 -0.40 -1.15 8.97
CA ALA A 71 -0.36 0.22 8.48
C ALA A 71 0.77 1.05 9.10
N PHE A 72 1.11 0.81 10.37
CA PHE A 72 2.21 1.48 11.08
C PHE A 72 3.60 1.21 10.49
N SER A 73 3.74 0.26 9.56
CA SER A 73 4.97 0.15 8.76
C SER A 73 5.25 1.41 7.91
N LEU A 74 4.23 2.24 7.62
CA LEU A 74 4.37 3.53 6.95
C LEU A 74 5.01 4.63 7.83
N PHE A 75 5.26 4.36 9.11
CA PHE A 75 6.15 5.20 9.92
C PHE A 75 7.62 5.07 9.49
N ASN A 76 7.96 4.05 8.69
CA ASN A 76 9.24 4.00 8.01
C ASN A 76 9.21 4.88 6.76
N ASP A 77 10.17 5.79 6.63
CA ASP A 77 10.28 6.76 5.53
C ASP A 77 10.59 6.09 4.18
N ASP A 78 11.21 4.90 4.21
CA ASP A 78 11.50 4.12 3.01
C ASP A 78 10.25 3.43 2.43
N TYR A 79 9.15 3.40 3.19
CA TYR A 79 7.94 2.67 2.83
C TYR A 79 6.91 3.63 2.24
N SER A 80 6.40 3.26 1.08
CA SER A 80 5.31 3.94 0.40
C SER A 80 4.02 3.11 0.46
N PHE A 81 2.92 3.80 0.22
CA PHE A 81 1.57 3.25 0.10
C PHE A 81 1.04 3.47 -1.31
N ASP A 82 0.34 2.48 -1.86
CA ASP A 82 -0.34 2.64 -3.14
C ASP A 82 -1.65 1.84 -3.15
N ILE A 83 -2.61 2.27 -3.98
CA ILE A 83 -3.92 1.66 -4.14
C ILE A 83 -4.14 1.36 -5.62
N VAL A 84 -4.45 0.11 -5.92
CA VAL A 84 -5.00 -0.30 -7.22
C VAL A 84 -6.52 -0.34 -7.10
N ASP A 85 -7.21 0.48 -7.88
CA ASP A 85 -8.67 0.46 -7.97
C ASP A 85 -9.13 -0.49 -9.07
N LEU A 86 -9.90 -1.52 -8.70
CA LEU A 86 -10.42 -2.50 -9.64
C LEU A 86 -11.53 -1.92 -10.53
N HIS A 87 -12.14 -0.78 -10.15
CA HIS A 87 -13.05 -0.07 -11.06
C HIS A 87 -12.34 0.47 -12.30
N ASP A 88 -11.03 0.75 -12.22
CA ASP A 88 -10.27 1.21 -13.39
C ASP A 88 -10.18 0.12 -14.48
N TYR A 89 -10.35 -1.15 -14.09
CA TYR A 89 -10.28 -2.30 -15.00
C TYR A 89 -11.67 -2.82 -15.39
N PHE A 90 -12.62 -2.83 -14.45
CA PHE A 90 -13.91 -3.51 -14.63
C PHE A 90 -15.13 -2.59 -14.46
N GLY A 91 -14.93 -1.29 -14.25
CA GLY A 91 -16.00 -0.38 -13.89
C GLY A 91 -16.75 -0.87 -12.66
N LYS A 92 -18.07 -0.79 -12.66
CA LYS A 92 -18.92 -1.27 -11.54
C LYS A 92 -19.31 -2.75 -11.67
N ASN A 93 -18.55 -3.55 -12.41
CA ASN A 93 -18.85 -4.97 -12.58
C ASN A 93 -18.42 -5.78 -11.35
N GLU A 94 -19.31 -5.84 -10.36
CA GLU A 94 -19.08 -6.54 -9.08
C GLU A 94 -18.76 -8.04 -9.24
N ALA A 95 -19.23 -8.69 -10.31
CA ALA A 95 -18.94 -10.10 -10.56
C ALA A 95 -17.46 -10.29 -10.95
N GLU A 96 -16.94 -9.43 -11.82
CA GLU A 96 -15.53 -9.46 -12.23
C GLU A 96 -14.60 -9.02 -11.09
N ILE A 97 -14.97 -7.99 -10.33
CA ILE A 97 -14.24 -7.56 -9.13
C ILE A 97 -14.13 -8.71 -8.13
N ARG A 98 -15.25 -9.35 -7.77
CA ARG A 98 -15.25 -10.50 -6.84
C ARG A 98 -14.44 -11.68 -7.37
N ARG A 99 -14.49 -11.94 -8.68
CA ARG A 99 -13.70 -13.00 -9.33
C ARG A 99 -12.20 -12.71 -9.20
N VAL A 100 -11.78 -11.48 -9.43
CA VAL A 100 -10.38 -11.05 -9.34
C VAL A 100 -9.89 -11.00 -7.90
N ASP A 101 -10.70 -10.50 -6.96
CA ASP A 101 -10.40 -10.57 -5.52
C ASP A 101 -10.13 -12.00 -5.09
N GLY A 102 -11.01 -12.93 -5.48
CA GLY A 102 -10.85 -14.36 -5.19
C GLY A 102 -9.53 -14.95 -5.71
N ARG A 103 -9.04 -14.45 -6.86
CA ARG A 103 -7.71 -14.84 -7.39
C ARG A 103 -6.58 -14.22 -6.58
N ILE A 104 -6.63 -12.91 -6.33
CA ILE A 104 -5.58 -12.18 -5.60
C ILE A 104 -5.43 -12.74 -4.17
N ILE A 105 -6.55 -12.98 -3.49
CA ILE A 105 -6.57 -13.61 -2.16
C ILE A 105 -6.12 -15.07 -2.28
N GLY A 106 -6.71 -15.82 -3.21
CA GLY A 106 -6.53 -17.25 -3.36
C GLY A 106 -7.10 -18.05 -2.20
N ARG A 107 -7.04 -19.38 -2.30
CA ARG A 107 -7.53 -20.27 -1.23
C ARG A 107 -6.84 -19.95 0.10
N GLU A 108 -7.64 -19.65 1.13
CA GLU A 108 -7.17 -19.32 2.49
C GLU A 108 -6.14 -18.16 2.52
N GLY A 109 -6.18 -17.25 1.55
CA GLY A 109 -5.23 -16.15 1.45
C GLY A 109 -3.84 -16.55 0.96
N LYS A 110 -3.64 -17.80 0.48
CA LYS A 110 -2.34 -18.32 0.06
C LYS A 110 -1.73 -17.52 -1.09
N ALA A 111 -2.55 -17.08 -2.05
CA ALA A 111 -2.01 -16.34 -3.19
C ALA A 111 -1.50 -14.97 -2.77
N ARG A 112 -2.25 -14.25 -1.94
CA ARG A 112 -1.84 -12.97 -1.34
C ARG A 112 -0.54 -13.12 -0.55
N ARG A 113 -0.44 -14.12 0.34
CA ARG A 113 0.79 -14.37 1.12
C ARG A 113 2.01 -14.66 0.23
N ASN A 114 1.83 -15.44 -0.83
CA ASN A 114 2.92 -15.69 -1.79
C ASN A 114 3.34 -14.43 -2.53
N LEU A 115 2.40 -13.55 -2.89
CA LEU A 115 2.72 -12.25 -3.50
C LEU A 115 3.56 -11.43 -2.52
N GLU A 116 3.08 -11.24 -1.29
CA GLU A 116 3.76 -10.50 -0.22
C GLU A 116 5.20 -11.00 0.01
N GLU A 117 5.41 -12.31 0.09
CA GLU A 117 6.73 -12.92 0.29
C GLU A 117 7.67 -12.71 -0.91
N LEU A 118 7.13 -12.81 -2.12
CA LEU A 118 7.91 -12.68 -3.35
C LEU A 118 8.32 -11.23 -3.61
N THR A 119 7.43 -10.27 -3.32
CA THR A 119 7.65 -8.84 -3.55
C THR A 119 8.27 -8.13 -2.35
N GLY A 120 8.17 -8.68 -1.14
CA GLY A 120 8.56 -7.98 0.08
C GLY A 120 7.59 -6.87 0.47
N THR A 121 6.30 -7.01 0.13
CA THR A 121 5.26 -6.02 0.43
C THR A 121 4.21 -6.56 1.40
N LEU A 122 3.42 -5.66 1.95
CA LEU A 122 2.17 -5.96 2.63
C LEU A 122 1.02 -5.64 1.68
N ILE A 123 0.04 -6.54 1.58
CA ILE A 123 -1.11 -6.39 0.68
C ILE A 123 -2.41 -6.54 1.48
N SER A 124 -3.35 -5.64 1.22
CA SER A 124 -4.75 -5.68 1.67
C SER A 124 -5.67 -5.71 0.45
N VAL A 125 -6.72 -6.54 0.49
CA VAL A 125 -7.76 -6.60 -0.54
C VAL A 125 -9.07 -6.26 0.15
N SER A 126 -9.73 -5.17 -0.24
CA SER A 126 -10.91 -4.67 0.45
C SER A 126 -11.84 -3.94 -0.52
N GLY A 127 -13.08 -4.42 -0.62
CA GLY A 127 -14.07 -3.90 -1.56
C GLY A 127 -13.51 -3.97 -2.98
N HIS A 128 -13.48 -2.83 -3.66
CA HIS A 128 -12.95 -2.72 -5.02
C HIS A 128 -11.47 -2.29 -5.08
N THR A 129 -10.76 -2.30 -3.95
CA THR A 129 -9.39 -1.79 -3.88
C THR A 129 -8.41 -2.85 -3.41
N VAL A 130 -7.22 -2.86 -4.01
CA VAL A 130 -6.06 -3.62 -3.55
C VAL A 130 -4.98 -2.64 -3.13
N SER A 131 -4.69 -2.60 -1.83
CA SER A 131 -3.73 -1.67 -1.25
C SER A 131 -2.42 -2.36 -0.91
N ILE A 132 -1.31 -1.65 -1.12
CA ILE A 132 0.04 -2.18 -1.02
C ILE A 132 0.89 -1.25 -0.16
N ILE A 133 1.69 -1.82 0.74
CA ILE A 133 2.72 -1.11 1.50
C ILE A 133 4.07 -1.79 1.30
N GLY A 134 5.12 -1.03 1.07
CA GLY A 134 6.49 -1.52 0.99
C GLY A 134 7.42 -0.45 0.41
N THR A 135 8.66 -0.80 0.08
CA THR A 135 9.53 0.16 -0.63
C THR A 135 8.98 0.47 -2.02
N PHE A 136 9.32 1.64 -2.57
CA PHE A 136 8.85 2.06 -3.90
C PHE A 136 9.04 0.98 -4.98
N GLU A 137 10.21 0.37 -5.03
CA GLU A 137 10.54 -0.73 -5.96
C GLU A 137 9.66 -1.98 -5.73
N SER A 138 9.45 -2.33 -4.45
CA SER A 138 8.67 -3.50 -4.05
C SER A 138 7.19 -3.30 -4.37
N VAL A 139 6.68 -2.10 -4.14
CA VAL A 139 5.31 -1.69 -4.52
C VAL A 139 5.14 -1.78 -6.03
N SER A 140 6.06 -1.22 -6.81
CA SER A 140 6.03 -1.33 -8.29
C SER A 140 6.04 -2.80 -8.74
N MET A 141 6.89 -3.63 -8.15
CA MET A 141 6.92 -5.06 -8.45
C MET A 141 5.60 -5.77 -8.13
N ALA A 142 4.97 -5.42 -7.01
CA ALA A 142 3.68 -5.97 -6.61
C ALA A 142 2.56 -5.53 -7.56
N LYS A 143 2.54 -4.27 -8.00
CA LYS A 143 1.56 -3.77 -8.99
C LYS A 143 1.63 -4.53 -10.31
N ASP A 144 2.82 -4.75 -10.86
CA ASP A 144 2.98 -5.55 -12.08
C ASP A 144 2.43 -6.98 -11.94
N ALA A 145 2.59 -7.57 -10.75
CA ALA A 145 2.07 -8.91 -10.49
C ALA A 145 0.55 -8.93 -10.33
N LEU A 146 -0.01 -7.91 -9.66
CA LEU A 146 -1.45 -7.73 -9.52
C LEU A 146 -2.11 -7.50 -10.87
N GLU A 147 -1.57 -6.62 -11.71
CA GLU A 147 -2.06 -6.36 -13.06
C GLU A 147 -2.16 -7.67 -13.88
N LYS A 148 -1.14 -8.52 -13.81
CA LYS A 148 -1.18 -9.83 -14.48
C LYS A 148 -2.28 -10.74 -13.93
N LEU A 149 -2.55 -10.71 -12.63
CA LEU A 149 -3.65 -11.49 -12.04
C LEU A 149 -5.02 -10.93 -12.44
N ILE A 150 -5.15 -9.61 -12.50
CA ILE A 150 -6.33 -8.86 -12.94
C ILE A 150 -6.65 -9.22 -14.40
N GLU A 151 -5.63 -9.25 -15.28
CA GLU A 151 -5.73 -9.70 -16.68
C GLU A 151 -6.01 -11.21 -16.84
N GLY A 152 -6.09 -11.97 -15.74
CA GLY A 152 -6.44 -13.39 -15.76
C GLY A 152 -5.25 -14.33 -16.00
N ARG A 153 -3.99 -13.87 -15.92
CA ARG A 153 -2.81 -14.74 -16.01
C ARG A 153 -2.79 -15.76 -14.86
N GLN A 154 -2.31 -16.97 -15.15
CA GLN A 154 -2.20 -18.04 -14.15
C GLN A 154 -1.21 -17.67 -13.04
N HIS A 155 -1.52 -18.04 -11.79
CA HIS A 155 -0.65 -17.82 -10.64
C HIS A 155 0.79 -18.32 -10.85
N GLY A 156 0.96 -19.51 -11.43
CA GLY A 156 2.28 -20.06 -11.71
C GLY A 156 3.12 -19.16 -12.64
N THR A 157 2.49 -18.56 -13.65
CA THR A 157 3.13 -17.60 -14.56
C THR A 157 3.53 -16.32 -13.83
N VAL A 158 2.64 -15.79 -12.98
CA VAL A 158 2.93 -14.58 -12.18
C VAL A 158 4.08 -14.83 -11.20
N TYR A 159 4.10 -15.99 -10.52
CA TYR A 159 5.19 -16.33 -9.60
C TYR A 159 6.52 -16.53 -10.32
N LYS A 160 6.52 -17.14 -11.51
CA LYS A 160 7.73 -17.25 -12.34
C LYS A 160 8.26 -15.86 -12.74
N PHE A 161 7.35 -14.96 -13.15
CA PHE A 161 7.68 -13.57 -13.45
C PHE A 161 8.32 -12.85 -12.25
N LEU A 162 7.69 -12.94 -11.07
CA LEU A 162 8.20 -12.33 -9.84
C LEU A 162 9.59 -12.84 -9.45
N ARG A 163 9.81 -14.17 -9.52
CA ARG A 163 11.14 -14.75 -9.21
C ARG A 163 12.21 -14.23 -10.17
N LYS A 164 11.90 -14.13 -11.46
CA LYS A 164 12.82 -13.57 -12.47
C LYS A 164 13.14 -12.11 -12.16
N LYS A 165 12.12 -11.27 -11.92
CA LYS A 165 12.28 -9.83 -11.63
C LYS A 165 13.08 -9.60 -10.35
N ARG A 166 12.80 -10.36 -9.28
CA ARG A 166 13.58 -10.31 -8.03
C ARG A 166 15.04 -10.70 -8.23
N GLY A 167 15.33 -11.69 -9.08
CA GLY A 167 16.70 -12.06 -9.44
C GLY A 167 17.45 -10.94 -10.16
N GLN A 168 16.77 -10.21 -11.05
CA GLN A 168 17.34 -9.05 -11.75
C GLN A 168 17.66 -7.92 -10.78
N VAL A 169 16.70 -7.51 -9.92
CA VAL A 169 16.91 -6.44 -8.94
C VAL A 169 18.08 -6.76 -8.00
N LYS A 170 18.17 -8.01 -7.50
CA LYS A 170 19.31 -8.45 -6.68
C LYS A 170 20.64 -8.34 -7.42
N LYS A 171 20.67 -8.75 -8.70
CA LYS A 171 21.87 -8.68 -9.53
C LYS A 171 22.30 -7.23 -9.78
N GLU A 172 21.36 -6.35 -10.11
CA GLU A 172 21.65 -4.95 -10.37
C GLU A 172 22.16 -4.22 -9.11
N LYS A 173 21.55 -4.50 -7.94
CA LYS A 173 22.04 -3.99 -6.66
C LYS A 173 23.45 -4.51 -6.33
N ALA A 174 23.69 -5.81 -6.54
CA ALA A 174 25.02 -6.40 -6.31
C ALA A 174 26.11 -5.85 -7.24
N LEU A 175 25.73 -5.42 -8.45
CA LEU A 175 26.65 -4.82 -9.42
C LEU A 175 26.85 -3.30 -9.23
N GLY A 176 26.19 -2.68 -8.24
CA GLY A 176 26.31 -1.23 -8.00
C GLY A 176 25.74 -0.35 -9.13
N LEU A 177 24.99 -0.94 -10.07
CA LEU A 177 24.46 -0.24 -11.25
C LEU A 177 23.43 0.85 -10.89
N TRP A 178 22.98 0.88 -9.63
CA TRP A 178 21.97 1.79 -9.11
C TRP A 178 22.50 3.19 -8.75
N GLU A 179 23.81 3.36 -8.52
CA GLU A 179 24.41 4.68 -8.26
C GLU A 179 24.74 5.45 -9.56
N GLY A 180 24.80 4.75 -10.70
CA GLY A 180 25.24 5.30 -11.98
C GLY A 180 24.19 6.12 -12.75
N SER A 181 22.89 5.92 -12.48
CA SER A 181 21.81 6.55 -13.27
C SER A 181 21.46 7.97 -12.82
N VAL A 182 21.61 8.28 -11.53
CA VAL A 182 21.35 9.64 -11.00
C VAL A 182 22.47 10.61 -11.42
N THR A 183 23.71 10.13 -11.44
CA THR A 183 24.90 10.94 -11.77
C THR A 183 24.95 11.37 -13.24
N GLN A 184 24.29 10.66 -14.16
CA GLN A 184 24.27 11.03 -15.58
C GLN A 184 23.26 12.13 -15.94
N LEU A 185 22.22 12.35 -15.11
CA LEU A 185 21.27 13.44 -15.30
C LEU A 185 21.82 14.78 -14.78
N ALA A 186 22.65 14.76 -13.74
CA ALA A 186 23.26 15.97 -13.15
C ALA A 186 24.43 16.57 -13.96
N LYS A 187 24.94 15.87 -14.98
CA LYS A 187 26.05 16.34 -15.85
C LYS A 187 25.58 16.90 -17.20
N LYS A 188 24.27 17.04 -17.41
CA LYS A 188 23.68 17.53 -18.67
C LYS A 188 22.86 18.82 -18.52
N SER A 189 23.12 19.58 -17.46
CA SER A 189 22.61 20.94 -17.24
C SER A 189 23.75 21.93 -17.11
#